data_AF-A0A1Q9F039-F1
#
_entry.id   AF-A0A1Q9F039-F1
#
_cell.length_a   1.000
_cell.length_b   1.000
_cell.length_c   1.000
_cell.angle_alpha   90.00
_cell.angle_beta   90.00
_cell.angle_gamma   90.00
#
_symmetry.space_group_name_H-M   'P 1'
#
loop_
_entity.id
_entity.type
_entity.pdbx_description
1 polymer ?
#
loop_
_entity_poly.entity_id
_entity_poly.type
_entity_poly.pdbx_seq_one_letter_code
_entity_poly.pdbx_strand_id
1 'polypeptide(L)'
;MTLFAHKVIDVDNVSAGAGAPWSCPLCTLRNLPGASHCAACGRERQRGESLDSTWACAVCTLRNPKDAVICEACETRRGVPLSTPPAVEETPKPQRSSESKVLT
;
A
#
# COMPACT_ATOMS: atom_id res chain seq x y z
N MET A 1 17.06 50.36 42.26
CA MET A 1 15.75 49.75 42.03
C MET A 1 15.87 48.95 40.74
N THR A 2 16.15 47.65 40.85
CA THR A 2 16.51 46.81 39.71
C THR A 2 15.24 46.31 39.03
N LEU A 3 15.01 46.74 37.78
CA LEU A 3 13.93 46.21 36.94
C LEU A 3 14.33 44.82 36.45
N PHE A 4 13.66 43.79 36.94
CA PHE A 4 13.76 42.45 36.37
C PHE A 4 12.88 42.41 35.11
N ALA A 5 13.52 42.26 33.95
CA ALA A 5 12.80 41.96 32.71
C ALA A 5 12.20 40.56 32.85
N HIS A 6 10.88 40.47 33.04
CA HIS A 6 10.15 39.23 32.86
C HIS A 6 10.23 38.86 31.39
N LYS A 7 11.01 37.81 31.09
CA LYS A 7 11.00 37.13 29.82
C LYS A 7 9.62 36.52 29.65
N VAL A 8 8.74 37.21 28.93
CA VAL A 8 7.50 36.63 28.43
C VAL A 8 7.91 35.46 27.53
N ILE A 9 7.70 34.25 28.01
CA ILE A 9 7.70 33.07 27.15
C ILE A 9 6.33 33.16 26.46
N ASP A 10 6.34 33.26 25.14
CA ASP A 10 5.11 33.16 24.35
C ASP A 10 4.56 31.73 24.53
N VAL A 11 3.48 31.60 25.31
CA VAL A 11 2.85 30.32 25.66
C VAL A 11 1.76 29.95 24.64
N ASP A 12 1.80 30.43 23.39
CA ASP A 12 0.76 30.06 22.42
C ASP A 12 1.32 29.76 21.02
N ASN A 13 2.19 28.76 20.93
CA ASN A 13 2.33 28.01 19.68
C ASN A 13 2.49 26.49 19.92
N VAL A 14 1.53 25.92 20.64
CA VAL A 14 1.23 24.50 20.47
C VAL A 14 0.46 24.37 19.16
N SER A 15 1.20 24.36 18.04
CA SER A 15 0.67 23.89 16.77
C SER A 15 0.26 22.44 16.95
N ALA A 16 -1.03 22.24 17.26
CA ALA A 16 -1.68 20.94 17.29
C ALA A 16 -1.47 20.30 15.91
N GLY A 17 -0.50 19.38 15.83
CA GLY A 17 -0.11 18.76 14.57
C GLY A 17 -1.32 18.18 13.87
N ALA A 18 -1.48 18.53 12.58
CA ALA A 18 -2.61 18.21 11.71
C ALA A 18 -2.75 16.71 11.36
N GLY A 19 -2.68 15.84 12.36
CA GLY A 19 -2.84 14.39 12.22
C GLY A 19 -4.05 13.86 12.98
N ALA A 20 -4.36 12.58 12.78
CA ALA A 20 -5.32 11.87 13.63
C ALA A 20 -4.64 11.34 14.90
N PRO A 21 -5.36 11.26 16.05
CA PRO A 21 -4.84 10.62 17.25
C PRO A 21 -4.65 9.12 16.98
N TRP A 22 -3.57 8.54 17.51
CA TRP A 22 -3.12 7.19 17.19
C TRP A 22 -3.09 6.30 18.43
N SER A 23 -3.41 5.01 18.28
CA SER A 23 -3.34 4.04 19.38
C SER A 23 -1.97 3.39 19.43
N CYS A 24 -1.35 3.33 20.60
CA CYS A 24 -0.08 2.64 20.78
C CYS A 24 -0.26 1.12 20.58
N PRO A 25 0.49 0.46 19.69
CA PRO A 25 0.33 -0.98 19.45
C PRO A 25 0.79 -1.84 20.64
N LEU A 26 1.58 -1.29 21.58
CA LEU A 26 2.06 -2.02 22.75
C LEU A 26 1.08 -1.96 23.93
N CYS A 27 0.62 -0.76 24.28
CA CYS A 27 -0.16 -0.54 25.50
C CYS A 27 -1.54 0.05 25.23
N THR A 28 -1.98 0.08 23.96
CA THR A 28 -3.29 0.53 23.45
C THR A 28 -3.71 1.98 23.75
N LEU A 29 -2.89 2.75 24.49
CA LEU A 29 -3.15 4.16 24.79
C LEU A 29 -3.38 4.98 23.52
N ARG A 30 -4.46 5.77 23.50
CA ARG A 30 -4.73 6.75 22.45
C ARG A 30 -3.89 8.02 22.70
N ASN A 31 -2.94 8.28 21.83
CA ASN A 31 -2.03 9.42 21.90
C ASN A 31 -2.51 10.58 21.02
N LEU A 32 -2.08 11.80 21.38
CA LEU A 32 -2.34 13.00 20.59
C LEU A 32 -1.74 12.91 19.19
N PRO A 33 -2.33 13.58 18.18
CA PRO A 33 -1.82 13.59 16.81
C PRO A 33 -0.34 13.97 16.65
N GLY A 34 0.09 14.98 17.42
CA GLY A 34 1.45 15.52 17.38
C GLY A 34 2.47 14.72 18.20
N ALA A 35 2.03 13.72 18.97
CA ALA A 35 2.95 12.94 19.79
C ALA A 35 3.79 11.99 18.93
N SER A 36 5.12 12.11 19.03
CA SER A 36 6.08 11.20 18.41
C SER A 36 6.30 9.92 19.21
N HIS A 37 5.96 9.92 20.50
CA HIS A 37 6.09 8.78 21.41
C HIS A 37 4.81 8.58 22.22
N CYS A 38 4.61 7.35 22.71
CA CYS A 38 3.51 7.01 23.59
C CYS A 38 3.71 7.64 24.97
N ALA A 39 2.73 8.38 25.46
CA ALA A 39 2.81 9.04 26.76
C ALA A 39 2.87 8.07 27.96
N ALA A 40 2.40 6.83 27.81
CA ALA A 40 2.44 5.83 28.88
C ALA A 40 3.72 4.97 28.87
N CYS A 41 4.15 4.51 27.69
CA CYS A 41 5.23 3.50 27.60
C CYS A 41 6.48 3.98 26.85
N GLY A 42 6.49 5.22 26.34
CA GLY A 42 7.64 5.80 25.63
C GLY A 42 7.90 5.23 24.23
N ARG A 43 7.11 4.26 23.75
CA ARG A 43 7.27 3.70 22.41
C ARG A 43 7.08 4.75 21.31
N GLU A 44 7.97 4.78 20.34
CA GLU A 44 7.87 5.64 19.16
C GLU A 44 6.62 5.34 18.32
N ARG A 45 6.01 6.39 17.77
CA ARG A 45 4.91 6.30 16.82
C ARG A 45 5.42 5.73 15.50
N GLN A 46 4.94 4.54 15.15
CA GLN A 46 5.08 4.04 13.78
C GLN A 46 4.26 4.94 12.85
N ARG A 47 4.92 5.83 12.09
CA ARG A 47 4.29 6.39 10.89
C ARG A 47 4.04 5.20 9.97
N GLY A 48 2.77 4.97 9.63
CA GLY A 48 2.39 3.83 8.81
C GLY A 48 3.28 3.76 7.58
N GLU A 49 3.92 2.60 7.37
CA GLU A 49 4.57 2.25 6.12
C GLU A 49 3.58 2.59 5.01
N SER A 50 3.95 3.59 4.22
CA SER A 50 3.08 4.13 3.19
C SER A 50 2.73 2.99 2.24
N LEU A 51 1.46 2.85 1.85
CA LEU A 51 1.01 1.72 0.99
C LEU A 51 1.78 1.66 -0.35
N ASP A 52 2.37 2.79 -0.75
CA ASP A 52 3.35 2.98 -1.82
C ASP A 52 4.72 2.31 -1.59
N SER A 53 4.97 1.75 -0.42
CA SER A 53 6.21 1.03 -0.09
C SER A 53 6.18 -0.46 -0.46
N THR A 54 5.10 -0.96 -1.10
CA THR A 54 4.99 -2.36 -1.57
C THR A 54 4.39 -2.45 -2.97
N TRP A 55 4.68 -3.53 -3.71
CA TRP A 55 4.05 -3.85 -5.00
C TRP A 55 3.35 -5.22 -4.94
N ALA A 56 2.18 -5.34 -5.57
CA ALA A 56 1.48 -6.62 -5.69
C ALA A 56 1.99 -7.39 -6.91
N CYS A 57 2.32 -8.67 -6.73
CA CYS A 57 2.76 -9.54 -7.80
C CYS A 57 1.64 -9.76 -8.83
N ALA A 58 1.93 -9.53 -10.11
CA ALA A 58 0.97 -9.72 -11.19
C ALA A 58 0.55 -11.19 -11.41
N VAL A 59 1.34 -12.14 -10.90
CA VAL A 59 1.11 -13.59 -11.05
C VAL A 59 0.41 -14.19 -9.83
N CYS A 60 0.96 -14.00 -8.62
CA CYS A 60 0.44 -14.62 -7.40
C CYS A 60 -0.22 -13.65 -6.41
N THR A 61 -0.31 -12.36 -6.73
CA THR A 61 -0.91 -11.29 -5.89
C THR A 61 -0.19 -10.96 -4.57
N LEU A 62 0.88 -11.67 -4.21
CA LEU A 62 1.68 -11.37 -3.02
C LEU A 62 2.18 -9.91 -3.03
N ARG A 63 2.07 -9.21 -1.91
CA ARG A 63 2.68 -7.89 -1.70
C ARG A 63 4.14 -8.05 -1.33
N ASN A 64 5.02 -7.53 -2.18
CA ASN A 64 6.47 -7.56 -2.01
C ASN A 64 6.99 -6.15 -1.62
N PRO A 65 8.13 -6.05 -0.93
CA PRO A 65 8.78 -4.77 -0.63
C PRO A 65 9.08 -3.96 -1.91
N LYS A 66 9.03 -2.63 -1.83
CA LYS A 66 9.34 -1.74 -2.98
C LYS A 66 10.74 -1.99 -3.58
N ASP A 67 11.69 -2.40 -2.76
CA ASP A 67 13.09 -2.63 -3.17
C ASP A 67 13.30 -4.05 -3.74
N ALA A 68 12.31 -4.94 -3.61
CA ALA A 68 12.36 -6.29 -4.18
C ALA A 68 12.14 -6.24 -5.70
N VAL A 69 13.07 -6.82 -6.46
CA VAL A 69 13.01 -6.92 -7.93
C VAL A 69 12.24 -8.15 -8.40
N ILE A 70 12.19 -9.20 -7.57
CA ILE A 70 11.46 -10.46 -7.81
C ILE A 70 10.45 -10.73 -6.70
N CYS A 71 9.41 -11.50 -7.00
CA CYS A 71 8.44 -11.97 -6.02
C CYS A 71 9.06 -13.00 -5.08
N GLU A 72 8.89 -12.87 -3.77
CA GLU A 72 9.45 -13.79 -2.77
C GLU A 72 8.77 -15.17 -2.76
N ALA A 73 7.57 -15.30 -3.33
CA ALA A 73 6.85 -16.58 -3.38
C ALA A 73 7.01 -17.32 -4.72
N CYS A 74 6.97 -16.59 -5.84
CA CYS A 74 6.92 -17.18 -7.18
C CYS A 74 8.05 -16.72 -8.10
N GLU A 75 8.99 -15.92 -7.59
CA GLU A 75 10.21 -15.46 -8.27
C GLU A 75 9.97 -14.61 -9.53
N THR A 76 8.71 -14.29 -9.87
CA THR A 76 8.35 -13.41 -10.98
C THR A 76 8.93 -12.01 -10.78
N ARG A 77 9.61 -11.48 -11.80
CA ARG A 77 10.13 -10.11 -11.79
C ARG A 77 9.02 -9.07 -11.73
N ARG A 78 9.28 -7.98 -11.03
CA ARG A 78 8.40 -6.81 -10.98
C ARG A 78 8.29 -6.18 -12.37
N GLY A 79 7.09 -5.73 -12.73
CA GLY A 79 6.86 -5.00 -13.98
C GLY A 79 6.80 -5.88 -15.23
N VAL A 80 6.73 -7.21 -15.08
CA VAL A 80 6.35 -8.09 -16.20
C VAL A 80 4.90 -7.75 -16.55
N PRO A 81 4.62 -7.18 -17.74
CA PRO A 81 3.24 -7.02 -18.18
C PRO A 81 2.61 -8.41 -18.22
N LEU A 82 1.34 -8.51 -17.81
CA LEU A 82 0.50 -9.64 -18.17
C LEU A 82 0.34 -9.60 -19.70
N SER A 83 1.38 -10.00 -20.42
CA SER A 83 1.34 -10.17 -21.86
C SER A 83 0.23 -11.17 -22.10
N THR A 84 -0.84 -10.64 -22.68
CA THR A 84 -1.88 -11.28 -23.49
C THR A 84 -2.03 -12.79 -23.31
N PRO A 85 -3.25 -13.30 -23.03
CA PRO A 85 -3.48 -14.74 -23.15
C PRO A 85 -2.96 -15.19 -24.53
N PRO A 86 -2.32 -16.37 -24.66
CA PRO A 86 -2.14 -16.94 -25.98
C PRO A 86 -3.54 -16.98 -26.57
N ALA A 87 -3.79 -16.18 -27.61
CA ALA A 87 -5.00 -16.32 -28.38
C ALA A 87 -5.00 -17.78 -28.80
N VAL A 88 -5.90 -18.54 -28.16
CA VAL A 88 -6.16 -19.92 -28.48
C VAL A 88 -6.31 -19.93 -29.99
N GLU A 89 -5.38 -20.60 -30.66
CA GLU A 89 -5.52 -20.90 -32.07
C GLU A 89 -6.82 -21.72 -32.17
N GLU A 90 -7.92 -21.02 -32.47
CA GLU A 90 -9.20 -21.63 -32.73
C GLU A 90 -9.02 -22.51 -33.95
N THR A 91 -8.81 -23.80 -33.69
CA THR A 91 -9.18 -24.87 -34.61
C THR A 91 -10.50 -24.51 -35.29
N PRO A 92 -10.55 -24.38 -36.62
CA PRO A 92 -11.81 -24.07 -37.30
C PRO A 92 -12.75 -25.27 -37.15
N LYS A 93 -13.90 -25.00 -36.52
CA LYS A 93 -15.07 -25.89 -36.40
C LYS A 93 -15.44 -26.43 -37.79
N PRO A 94 -15.80 -27.73 -37.95
CA PRO A 94 -16.20 -28.27 -39.24
C PRO A 94 -17.50 -27.60 -39.70
N GLN A 95 -17.43 -26.84 -40.79
CA GLN A 95 -18.61 -26.33 -41.47
C GLN A 95 -19.32 -27.50 -42.15
N ARG A 96 -20.49 -27.87 -41.61
CA ARG A 96 -21.43 -28.77 -42.27
C ARG A 96 -21.89 -28.09 -43.57
N SER A 97 -21.27 -28.45 -44.68
CA SER A 97 -21.72 -28.05 -46.02
C SER A 97 -23.07 -28.73 -46.30
N SER A 98 -24.06 -27.90 -46.54
CA SER A 98 -25.33 -28.29 -47.16
C SER A 98 -25.08 -28.92 -48.52
N GLU A 99 -25.41 -30.20 -48.67
CA GLU A 99 -25.52 -30.83 -49.99
C GLU A 99 -26.88 -31.54 -50.07
N SER A 100 -27.91 -30.78 -50.48
CA SER A 100 -29.11 -31.35 -51.08
C SER A 100 -28.94 -31.29 -52.59
N LYS A 101 -28.33 -32.33 -53.15
CA LYS A 101 -28.54 -32.70 -54.55
C LYS A 101 -29.56 -33.84 -54.58
N VAL A 102 -30.82 -33.50 -54.87
CA VAL A 102 -31.78 -34.49 -55.36
C VAL A 102 -31.54 -34.61 -56.86
N LEU A 103 -31.01 -35.76 -57.28
CA LEU A 103 -31.04 -36.20 -58.66
C LEU A 103 -31.44 -37.67 -58.67
N THR A 104 -32.74 -37.95 -58.83
CA THR A 104 -33.27 -39.07 -59.64
C THR A 104 -34.72 -38.77 -59.98
#